data_AF-A0A932WU84-F1
#
_entry.id   AF-A0A932WU84-F1
#
_cell.length_a   1.000
_cell.length_b   1.000
_cell.length_c   1.000
_cell.angle_alpha   90.00
_cell.angle_beta   90.00
_cell.angle_gamma   90.00
#
_symmetry.space_group_name_H-M   'P 1'
#
loop_
_entity.id
_entity.type
_entity.pdbx_description
1 polymer ?
#
loop_
_entity_poly.entity_id
_entity_poly.type
_entity_poly.pdbx_seq_one_letter_code
_entity_poly.pdbx_strand_id
1 'polypeptide(L)'
;MSDSMREFSEPIADENDTRRWTDRIWWGAMLPLAWLIYELTAQPSFAIVVACAKFGWNDFLTAHWLLRSDADRGRGKTCFWMYVASGLWKITVAAFVVTGCILILAVVLAGNGKIAAPAGLIDVGLTAVIGITLLAIVPLVGVLHARMYGIKVWIDSSVHEFRRQNVWPPRPTGFNATMGLLFPSLLVPVVVTALLTFRLGVWSVLACVFGEGLYIWMLFRSVAAYEPADCWEPESELALSDNNFQSDDLAG
;
A
#
# COMPACT_ATOMS: atom_id res chain seq x y z
N MET A 1 10.64 -6.34 53.41
CA MET A 1 11.23 -5.39 52.44
C MET A 1 11.05 -6.02 51.06
N SER A 2 9.81 -6.07 50.61
CA SER A 2 9.34 -6.89 49.49
C SER A 2 7.89 -6.49 49.12
N ASP A 3 7.62 -5.19 49.03
CA ASP A 3 6.24 -4.68 48.89
C ASP A 3 6.15 -3.34 48.12
N SER A 4 6.97 -3.16 47.07
CA SER A 4 6.97 -1.92 46.26
C SER A 4 6.95 -2.11 44.75
N MET A 5 6.49 -3.27 44.26
CA MET A 5 6.28 -3.54 42.83
C MET A 5 4.85 -3.98 42.55
N ARG A 6 3.86 -3.28 43.15
CA ARG A 6 2.54 -3.19 42.52
C ARG A 6 2.64 -2.11 41.45
N GLU A 7 3.19 -2.55 40.33
CA GLU A 7 3.01 -1.95 39.03
C GLU A 7 1.52 -1.68 38.86
N PHE A 8 1.15 -0.40 38.90
CA PHE A 8 -0.18 0.09 38.60
C PHE A 8 -0.41 -0.20 37.11
N SER A 9 -0.82 -1.43 36.80
CA SER A 9 -1.42 -1.76 35.52
C SER A 9 -2.80 -1.10 35.55
N GLU A 10 -2.85 0.20 35.21
CA GLU A 10 -4.11 0.86 34.92
C GLU A 10 -4.83 0.00 33.88
N PRO A 11 -6.10 -0.36 34.11
CA PRO A 11 -6.84 -1.17 33.16
C PRO A 11 -6.85 -0.40 31.84
N ILE A 12 -6.22 -0.97 30.81
CA ILE A 12 -6.33 -0.54 29.40
C ILE A 12 -7.77 -0.84 28.95
N ALA A 13 -8.73 -0.16 29.56
CA ALA A 13 -10.13 -0.23 29.28
C ALA A 13 -10.48 0.91 28.31
N ASP A 14 -11.08 0.52 27.19
CA ASP A 14 -11.99 1.30 26.34
C ASP A 14 -11.44 2.13 25.16
N GLU A 15 -10.14 2.14 24.85
CA GLU A 15 -9.69 2.72 23.57
C GLU A 15 -10.16 1.89 22.36
N ASN A 16 -10.38 0.58 22.55
CA ASN A 16 -10.89 -0.31 21.50
C ASN A 16 -12.37 -0.08 21.15
N ASP A 17 -13.19 0.42 22.08
CA ASP A 17 -14.63 0.57 21.85
C ASP A 17 -14.98 1.83 21.05
N THR A 18 -14.26 2.93 21.28
CA THR A 18 -14.42 4.17 20.50
C THR A 18 -13.98 3.99 19.04
N ARG A 19 -12.96 3.15 18.78
CA ARG A 19 -12.52 2.76 17.42
C ARG A 19 -13.62 2.03 16.64
N ARG A 20 -14.31 1.07 17.27
CA ARG A 20 -15.38 0.31 16.61
C ARG A 20 -16.57 1.18 16.22
N TRP A 21 -16.91 2.18 17.02
CA TRP A 21 -18.05 3.05 16.76
C TRP A 21 -17.81 4.03 15.60
N THR A 22 -16.64 4.65 15.56
CA THR A 22 -16.26 5.57 14.48
C THR A 22 -16.15 4.84 13.13
N ASP A 23 -15.60 3.62 13.11
CA ASP A 23 -15.57 2.80 11.90
C ASP A 23 -16.99 2.46 11.41
N ARG A 24 -17.93 2.13 12.30
CA ARG A 24 -19.34 1.87 11.94
C ARG A 24 -20.03 3.10 11.35
N ILE A 25 -19.83 4.28 11.92
CA ILE A 25 -20.40 5.52 11.39
C ILE A 25 -19.85 5.83 10.01
N TRP A 26 -18.54 5.64 9.84
CA TRP A 26 -17.90 5.88 8.55
C TRP A 26 -18.42 4.96 7.46
N TRP A 27 -18.66 3.68 7.77
CA TRP A 27 -19.35 2.75 6.87
C TRP A 27 -20.77 3.22 6.54
N GLY A 28 -21.51 3.71 7.55
CA GLY A 28 -22.84 4.28 7.38
C GLY A 28 -22.87 5.52 6.48
N ALA A 29 -21.82 6.36 6.48
CA ALA A 29 -21.74 7.55 5.64
C ALA A 29 -21.27 7.25 4.20
N MET A 30 -20.49 6.19 3.98
CA MET A 30 -20.03 5.82 2.64
C MET A 30 -21.15 5.28 1.75
N LEU A 31 -22.12 4.56 2.32
CA LEU A 31 -23.28 4.05 1.58
C LEU A 31 -24.14 5.15 0.93
N PRO A 32 -24.60 6.20 1.64
CA PRO A 32 -25.35 7.28 1.02
C PRO A 32 -24.49 8.10 0.06
N LEU A 33 -23.18 8.23 0.30
CA LEU A 33 -22.28 8.89 -0.65
C LEU A 33 -22.16 8.08 -1.95
N ALA A 34 -21.97 6.77 -1.86
CA ALA A 34 -21.92 5.89 -3.03
C ALA A 34 -23.25 5.86 -3.78
N TRP A 35 -24.37 5.83 -3.06
CA TRP A 35 -25.71 5.97 -3.63
C TRP A 35 -25.89 7.29 -4.37
N LEU A 36 -25.48 8.41 -3.74
CA LEU A 36 -25.57 9.74 -4.34
C LEU A 36 -24.72 9.84 -5.61
N ILE A 37 -23.50 9.31 -5.59
CA ILE A 37 -22.62 9.29 -6.77
C ILE A 37 -23.24 8.41 -7.88
N TYR A 38 -23.82 7.28 -7.52
CA TYR A 38 -24.52 6.41 -8.47
C TYR A 38 -25.69 7.14 -9.14
N GLU A 39 -26.57 7.77 -8.36
CA GLU A 39 -27.71 8.53 -8.88
C GLU A 39 -27.27 9.71 -9.76
N LEU A 40 -26.18 10.40 -9.39
CA LEU A 40 -25.68 11.54 -10.16
C LEU A 40 -24.96 11.13 -11.45
N THR A 41 -24.33 9.96 -11.50
CA THR A 41 -23.53 9.52 -12.66
C THR A 41 -24.26 8.53 -13.55
N ALA A 42 -25.29 7.86 -13.04
CA ALA A 42 -25.91 6.68 -13.64
C ALA A 42 -24.89 5.59 -14.06
N GLN A 43 -23.68 5.60 -13.49
CA GLN A 43 -22.60 4.70 -13.82
C GLN A 43 -22.18 3.87 -12.59
N PRO A 44 -22.42 2.54 -12.59
CA PRO A 44 -22.11 1.69 -11.44
C PRO A 44 -20.61 1.56 -11.16
N SER A 45 -19.75 1.87 -12.14
CA SER A 45 -18.29 1.85 -12.00
C SER A 45 -17.80 2.81 -10.91
N PHE A 46 -18.35 4.02 -10.83
CA PHE A 46 -17.94 5.00 -9.82
C PHE A 46 -18.30 4.57 -8.40
N ALA A 47 -19.46 3.93 -8.21
CA ALA A 47 -19.85 3.39 -6.91
C ALA A 47 -18.84 2.33 -6.41
N ILE A 48 -18.39 1.45 -7.31
CA ILE A 48 -17.35 0.45 -6.99
C ILE A 48 -16.03 1.15 -6.64
N VAL A 49 -15.59 2.13 -7.43
CA VAL A 49 -14.35 2.87 -7.15
C VAL A 49 -14.39 3.55 -5.79
N VAL A 50 -15.50 4.19 -5.43
CA VAL A 50 -15.68 4.86 -4.12
C VAL A 50 -15.67 3.84 -2.98
N ALA A 51 -16.36 2.71 -3.13
CA ALA A 51 -16.35 1.64 -2.15
C ALA A 51 -14.93 1.05 -1.96
N CYS A 52 -14.20 0.85 -3.06
CA CYS A 52 -12.83 0.34 -3.02
C CYS A 52 -11.85 1.38 -2.44
N ALA A 53 -12.04 2.67 -2.70
CA ALA A 53 -11.22 3.76 -2.18
C ALA A 53 -11.14 3.75 -0.64
N LYS A 54 -12.20 3.27 0.03
CA LYS A 54 -12.22 3.11 1.50
C LYS A 54 -11.08 2.24 2.01
N PHE A 55 -10.68 1.19 1.27
CA PHE A 55 -9.62 0.28 1.68
C PHE A 55 -8.24 0.94 1.64
N GLY A 56 -8.01 1.89 0.73
CA GLY A 56 -6.74 2.64 0.63
C GLY A 56 -6.71 3.93 1.46
N TRP A 57 -7.84 4.34 2.04
CA TRP A 57 -7.96 5.65 2.71
C TRP A 57 -6.99 5.84 3.87
N ASN A 58 -6.78 4.81 4.71
CA ASN A 58 -5.83 4.90 5.82
C ASN A 58 -4.39 5.07 5.33
N ASP A 59 -4.01 4.44 4.22
CA ASP A 59 -2.69 4.62 3.61
C ASP A 59 -2.51 6.03 3.08
N PHE A 60 -3.51 6.62 2.42
CA PHE A 60 -3.43 8.01 1.94
C PHE A 60 -3.31 9.03 3.07
N LEU A 61 -4.07 8.85 4.17
CA LEU A 61 -3.92 9.70 5.35
C LEU A 61 -2.55 9.54 6.01
N THR A 62 -1.99 8.33 5.98
CA THR A 62 -0.66 8.04 6.52
C THR A 62 0.43 8.64 5.64
N ALA A 63 0.32 8.49 4.32
CA ALA A 63 1.19 9.16 3.37
C ALA A 63 1.21 10.68 3.62
N HIS A 64 0.03 11.29 3.74
CA HIS A 64 -0.09 12.72 4.00
C HIS A 64 0.54 13.11 5.34
N TRP A 65 0.28 12.34 6.41
CA TRP A 65 0.87 12.61 7.72
C TRP A 65 2.40 12.52 7.67
N LEU A 66 2.96 11.48 7.06
CA LEU A 66 4.41 11.32 6.88
C LEU A 66 5.03 12.49 6.12
N LEU A 67 4.35 12.99 5.07
CA LEU A 67 4.83 14.14 4.31
C LEU A 67 4.92 15.44 5.16
N ARG A 68 4.05 15.58 6.17
CA ARG A 68 4.01 16.77 7.04
C ARG A 68 4.87 16.63 8.30
N SER A 69 4.93 15.44 8.88
CA SER A 69 5.56 15.19 10.19
C SER A 69 7.06 14.95 10.09
N ASP A 70 7.56 14.49 8.93
CA ASP A 70 8.96 14.19 8.76
C ASP A 70 9.82 15.45 8.64
N ALA A 71 10.86 15.55 9.47
CA ALA A 71 11.84 16.63 9.42
C ALA A 71 12.67 16.57 8.13
N ASP A 72 12.95 15.36 7.62
CA ASP A 72 13.61 15.18 6.33
C ASP A 72 12.57 15.13 5.19
N ARG A 73 12.59 16.17 4.36
CA ARG A 73 11.70 16.28 3.20
C ARG A 73 11.94 15.19 2.16
N GLY A 74 13.15 14.66 2.03
CA GLY A 74 13.46 13.55 1.12
C GLY A 74 12.75 12.27 1.56
N ARG A 75 12.83 11.96 2.86
CA ARG A 75 12.17 10.80 3.47
C ARG A 75 10.66 10.92 3.43
N GLY A 76 10.13 12.08 3.84
CA GLY A 76 8.69 12.34 3.81
C GLY A 76 8.07 12.15 2.41
N LYS A 77 8.72 12.66 1.36
CA LYS A 77 8.25 12.48 -0.04
C LYS A 77 8.33 11.03 -0.50
N THR A 78 9.42 10.35 -0.17
CA THR A 78 9.62 8.95 -0.55
C THR A 78 8.54 8.07 0.10
N CYS A 79 8.36 8.22 1.42
CA CYS A 79 7.34 7.48 2.16
C CYS A 79 5.93 7.85 1.70
N PHE A 80 5.67 9.12 1.36
CA PHE A 80 4.39 9.55 0.79
C PHE A 80 4.03 8.72 -0.45
N TRP A 81 4.90 8.69 -1.46
CA TRP A 81 4.62 7.95 -2.70
C TRP A 81 4.48 6.44 -2.48
N MET A 82 5.28 5.88 -1.59
CA MET A 82 5.23 4.45 -1.25
C MET A 82 3.94 4.06 -0.51
N TYR A 83 3.45 4.90 0.41
CA TYR A 83 2.14 4.67 1.03
C TYR A 83 0.97 4.93 0.08
N VAL A 84 1.07 5.90 -0.84
CA VAL A 84 0.07 6.08 -1.90
C VAL A 84 0.01 4.83 -2.79
N ALA A 85 1.17 4.27 -3.17
CA ALA A 85 1.23 3.00 -3.89
C ALA A 85 0.57 1.85 -3.10
N SER A 86 0.84 1.73 -1.81
CA SER A 86 0.18 0.76 -0.91
C SER A 86 -1.34 0.92 -0.91
N GLY A 87 -1.84 2.15 -0.80
CA GLY A 87 -3.26 2.45 -0.86
C GLY A 87 -3.89 2.02 -2.20
N LEU A 88 -3.26 2.38 -3.32
CA LEU A 88 -3.72 1.99 -4.67
C LEU A 88 -3.72 0.48 -4.86
N TRP A 89 -2.72 -0.23 -4.34
CA TRP A 89 -2.66 -1.69 -4.38
C TRP A 89 -3.84 -2.32 -3.63
N LYS A 90 -4.15 -1.86 -2.41
CA LYS A 90 -5.31 -2.36 -1.64
C LYS A 90 -6.64 -2.06 -2.33
N ILE A 91 -6.79 -0.87 -2.92
CA ILE A 91 -7.98 -0.50 -3.72
C ILE A 91 -8.13 -1.46 -4.90
N THR A 92 -7.03 -1.77 -5.59
CA THR A 92 -7.01 -2.68 -6.73
C THR A 92 -7.42 -4.09 -6.32
N VAL A 93 -6.84 -4.63 -5.25
CA VAL A 93 -7.21 -5.95 -4.70
C VAL A 93 -8.70 -5.98 -4.33
N ALA A 94 -9.20 -4.96 -3.64
CA ALA A 94 -10.62 -4.85 -3.30
C ALA A 94 -11.51 -4.83 -4.56
N ALA A 95 -11.13 -4.06 -5.58
CA ALA A 95 -11.86 -3.98 -6.84
C ALA A 95 -11.91 -5.33 -7.57
N PHE A 96 -10.80 -6.07 -7.59
CA PHE A 96 -10.76 -7.42 -8.17
C PHE A 96 -11.67 -8.40 -7.42
N VAL A 97 -11.65 -8.38 -6.08
CA VAL A 97 -12.53 -9.23 -5.27
C VAL A 97 -14.00 -8.91 -5.54
N VAL A 98 -14.39 -7.63 -5.47
CA VAL A 98 -15.78 -7.20 -5.71
C VAL A 98 -16.23 -7.56 -7.12
N THR A 99 -15.42 -7.27 -8.13
CA THR A 99 -15.73 -7.61 -9.53
C THR A 99 -15.86 -9.11 -9.73
N GLY A 100 -14.98 -9.91 -9.12
CA GLY A 100 -15.05 -11.37 -9.15
C GLY A 100 -16.34 -11.91 -8.51
N CYS A 101 -16.74 -11.37 -7.37
CA CYS A 101 -18.01 -11.73 -6.72
C CYS A 101 -19.22 -11.40 -7.60
N ILE A 102 -19.24 -10.21 -8.22
CA ILE A 102 -20.32 -9.80 -9.15
C ILE A 102 -20.35 -10.74 -10.36
N LEU A 103 -19.20 -11.09 -10.94
CA LEU A 103 -19.12 -11.99 -12.09
C LEU A 103 -19.64 -13.40 -11.74
N ILE A 104 -19.22 -13.95 -10.60
CA ILE A 104 -19.71 -15.25 -10.11
C ILE A 104 -21.22 -15.21 -9.92
N LEU A 105 -21.75 -14.18 -9.26
CA LEU A 105 -23.18 -14.01 -9.06
C LEU A 105 -23.93 -13.93 -10.40
N ALA A 106 -23.41 -13.16 -11.36
CA ALA A 106 -23.98 -13.04 -12.69
C ALA A 106 -24.02 -14.40 -13.43
N VAL A 107 -22.94 -15.18 -13.37
CA VAL A 107 -22.87 -16.52 -13.97
C VAL A 107 -23.88 -17.47 -13.32
N VAL A 108 -23.97 -17.47 -11.99
CA VAL A 108 -24.91 -18.32 -11.24
C VAL A 108 -26.36 -17.96 -11.56
N LEU A 109 -26.70 -16.66 -11.64
CA LEU A 109 -28.06 -16.20 -11.95
C LEU A 109 -28.44 -16.41 -13.44
N ALA A 110 -27.48 -16.34 -14.36
CA ALA A 110 -27.73 -16.58 -15.78
C ALA A 110 -27.93 -18.06 -16.14
N GLY A 111 -27.47 -18.99 -15.29
CA GLY A 111 -27.50 -20.42 -15.57
C GLY A 111 -26.72 -20.79 -16.84
N ASN A 112 -27.26 -21.69 -17.67
CA ASN A 112 -26.68 -22.06 -18.98
C ASN A 112 -26.98 -21.05 -20.10
N GLY A 113 -27.58 -19.91 -19.77
CA GLY A 113 -27.84 -18.84 -20.74
C GLY A 113 -26.55 -18.25 -21.29
N LYS A 114 -26.57 -17.83 -22.56
CA LYS A 114 -25.46 -17.04 -23.11
C LYS A 114 -25.39 -15.70 -22.38
N ILE A 115 -24.32 -15.48 -21.62
CA ILE A 115 -24.04 -14.18 -21.01
C ILE A 115 -23.75 -13.21 -22.16
N ALA A 116 -24.69 -12.33 -22.46
CA ALA A 116 -24.45 -11.24 -23.40
C ALA A 116 -23.35 -10.35 -22.81
N ALA A 117 -22.39 -9.95 -23.64
CA ALA A 117 -21.35 -9.02 -23.21
C ALA A 117 -22.04 -7.74 -22.68
N PRO A 118 -21.76 -7.31 -21.44
CA PRO A 118 -22.41 -6.14 -20.87
C PRO A 118 -22.03 -4.90 -21.70
N ALA A 119 -23.00 -4.03 -21.97
CA ALA A 119 -22.81 -2.81 -22.78
C ALA A 119 -21.74 -1.85 -22.20
N GLY A 120 -21.26 -2.06 -20.97
CA GLY A 120 -20.22 -1.27 -20.30
C GLY A 120 -18.80 -1.85 -20.37
N LEU A 121 -18.52 -2.85 -21.22
CA LEU A 121 -17.20 -3.48 -21.27
C LEU A 121 -16.07 -2.49 -21.64
N ILE A 122 -16.37 -1.49 -22.47
CA ILE A 122 -15.42 -0.43 -22.86
C ILE A 122 -15.08 0.44 -21.64
N ASP A 123 -16.08 0.85 -20.86
CA ASP A 123 -15.89 1.72 -19.68
C ASP A 123 -15.07 1.02 -18.58
N VAL A 124 -15.35 -0.28 -18.36
CA VAL A 124 -14.57 -1.12 -17.44
C VAL A 124 -13.13 -1.24 -17.93
N GLY A 125 -12.93 -1.46 -19.24
CA GLY A 125 -11.60 -1.52 -19.84
C GLY A 125 -10.82 -0.22 -19.66
N LEU A 126 -11.42 0.94 -19.94
CA LEU A 126 -10.79 2.24 -19.78
C LEU A 126 -10.41 2.51 -18.32
N THR A 127 -11.32 2.22 -17.38
CA THR A 127 -11.09 2.39 -15.95
C THR A 127 -9.96 1.48 -15.47
N ALA A 128 -9.92 0.24 -15.93
CA ALA A 128 -8.85 -0.70 -15.62
C ALA A 128 -7.50 -0.19 -16.15
N VAL A 129 -7.44 0.30 -17.40
CA VAL A 129 -6.21 0.87 -17.97
C VAL A 129 -5.69 2.02 -17.11
N ILE A 130 -6.55 2.98 -16.75
CA ILE A 130 -6.15 4.12 -15.90
C ILE A 130 -5.62 3.63 -14.54
N GLY A 131 -6.36 2.74 -13.88
CA GLY A 131 -5.97 2.20 -12.57
C GLY A 131 -4.63 1.46 -12.61
N ILE A 132 -4.45 0.62 -13.63
CA ILE A 132 -3.21 -0.13 -13.88
C ILE A 132 -2.05 0.84 -14.15
N THR A 133 -2.24 1.85 -14.99
CA THR A 133 -1.21 2.86 -15.28
C THR A 133 -0.79 3.62 -14.02
N LEU A 134 -1.74 4.07 -13.20
CA LEU A 134 -1.43 4.74 -11.93
C LEU A 134 -0.67 3.80 -10.97
N LEU A 135 -1.09 2.55 -10.91
CA LEU A 135 -0.48 1.54 -10.06
C LEU A 135 0.95 1.16 -10.49
N ALA A 136 1.31 1.36 -11.76
CA ALA A 136 2.70 1.22 -12.22
C ALA A 136 3.56 2.47 -11.97
N ILE A 137 3.00 3.65 -12.26
CA ILE A 137 3.77 4.91 -12.21
C ILE A 137 4.07 5.31 -10.76
N VAL A 138 3.09 5.20 -9.86
CA VAL A 138 3.24 5.71 -8.49
C VAL A 138 4.35 5.01 -7.70
N PRO A 139 4.45 3.67 -7.66
CA PRO A 139 5.58 2.99 -7.01
C PRO A 139 6.92 3.35 -7.65
N LEU A 140 6.97 3.49 -8.98
CA LEU A 140 8.20 3.87 -9.68
C LEU A 140 8.69 5.26 -9.26
N VAL A 141 7.77 6.23 -9.15
CA VAL A 141 8.08 7.57 -8.62
C VAL A 141 8.61 7.47 -7.18
N GLY A 142 8.01 6.61 -6.35
CA GLY A 142 8.50 6.32 -5.00
C GLY A 142 9.93 5.76 -4.98
N VAL A 143 10.23 4.77 -5.83
CA VAL A 143 11.57 4.17 -5.97
C VAL A 143 12.59 5.19 -6.47
N LEU A 144 12.21 6.03 -7.45
CA LEU A 144 13.09 7.08 -7.96
C LEU A 144 13.43 8.09 -6.85
N HIS A 145 12.44 8.53 -6.08
CA HIS A 145 12.68 9.41 -4.93
C HIS A 145 13.56 8.76 -3.87
N ALA A 146 13.31 7.50 -3.52
CA ALA A 146 14.14 6.75 -2.59
C ALA A 146 15.61 6.72 -3.02
N ARG A 147 15.85 6.44 -4.31
CA ARG A 147 17.21 6.40 -4.88
C ARG A 147 17.86 7.77 -4.95
N MET A 148 17.12 8.80 -5.34
CA MET A 148 17.63 10.16 -5.40
C MET A 148 18.09 10.68 -4.04
N TYR A 149 17.42 10.28 -2.96
CA TYR A 149 17.75 10.70 -1.60
C TYR A 149 18.55 9.68 -0.80
N GLY A 150 18.83 8.49 -1.35
CA GLY A 150 19.57 7.42 -0.66
C GLY A 150 18.80 6.78 0.50
N ILE A 151 17.47 6.79 0.46
CA ILE A 151 16.60 6.42 1.59
C ILE A 151 16.10 4.99 1.40
N LYS A 152 16.27 4.17 2.45
CA LYS A 152 15.62 2.86 2.52
C LYS A 152 14.20 3.00 3.06
N VAL A 153 13.28 2.22 2.51
CA VAL A 153 11.84 2.31 2.80
C VAL A 153 11.37 1.09 3.59
N TRP A 154 10.62 1.37 4.66
CA TRP A 154 9.88 0.40 5.44
C TRP A 154 8.39 0.74 5.44
N ILE A 155 7.57 -0.09 4.78
CA ILE A 155 6.11 0.08 4.77
C ILE A 155 5.52 -0.93 5.73
N ASP A 156 4.82 -0.44 6.76
CA ASP A 156 4.08 -1.27 7.70
C ASP A 156 2.73 -0.65 8.04
N SER A 157 1.75 -1.51 8.31
CA SER A 157 0.41 -1.15 8.76
C SER A 157 0.39 -0.58 10.18
N SER A 158 1.34 -0.93 11.05
CA SER A 158 1.44 -0.36 12.41
C SER A 158 1.67 1.16 12.41
N VAL A 159 2.26 1.72 11.35
CA VAL A 159 2.46 3.17 11.17
C VAL A 159 1.13 3.94 11.17
N HIS A 160 0.03 3.28 10.79
CA HIS A 160 -1.31 3.89 10.90
C HIS A 160 -1.69 4.21 12.36
N GLU A 161 -1.20 3.43 13.32
CA GLU A 161 -1.48 3.63 14.74
C GLU A 161 -0.68 4.81 15.30
N PHE A 162 0.61 4.88 14.98
CA PHE A 162 1.47 6.02 15.32
C PHE A 162 0.92 7.34 14.74
N ARG A 163 0.41 7.32 13.50
CA ARG A 163 -0.32 8.46 12.93
C ARG A 163 -1.52 8.86 13.77
N ARG A 164 -2.35 7.90 14.18
CA ARG A 164 -3.58 8.16 14.98
C ARG A 164 -3.23 8.77 16.34
N GLN A 165 -2.12 8.33 16.93
CA GLN A 165 -1.60 8.86 18.19
C GLN A 165 -0.75 10.13 18.00
N ASN A 166 -0.50 10.53 16.75
CA ASN A 166 0.39 11.62 16.37
C ASN A 166 1.79 11.55 17.03
N VAL A 167 2.32 10.33 17.14
CA VAL A 167 3.64 10.06 17.73
C VAL A 167 4.69 9.97 16.63
N TRP A 168 5.80 10.70 16.80
CA TRP A 168 6.94 10.70 15.90
C TRP A 168 8.24 10.48 16.68
N PRO A 169 9.21 9.68 16.19
CA PRO A 169 9.14 8.86 14.97
C PRO A 169 8.27 7.60 15.16
N PRO A 170 7.69 7.04 14.07
CA PRO A 170 7.00 5.75 14.16
C PRO A 170 8.00 4.63 14.46
N ARG A 171 7.61 3.66 15.29
CA ARG A 171 8.42 2.46 15.62
C ARG A 171 7.71 1.20 15.14
N PRO A 172 7.73 0.91 13.82
CA PRO A 172 6.97 -0.19 13.29
C PRO A 172 7.50 -1.54 13.79
N THR A 173 6.58 -2.46 14.11
CA THR A 173 6.88 -3.80 14.65
C THR A 173 6.49 -4.92 13.69
N GLY A 174 5.78 -4.62 12.61
CA GLY A 174 5.30 -5.58 11.62
C GLY A 174 6.33 -5.92 10.56
N PHE A 175 5.88 -6.59 9.50
CA PHE A 175 6.74 -6.98 8.37
C PHE A 175 6.81 -5.86 7.32
N ASN A 176 7.97 -5.73 6.66
CA ASN A 176 8.14 -4.79 5.56
C ASN A 176 7.30 -5.20 4.33
N ALA A 177 6.20 -4.49 4.10
CA ALA A 177 5.29 -4.71 2.98
C ALA A 177 5.79 -4.10 1.66
N THR A 178 6.96 -3.45 1.63
CA THR A 178 7.53 -2.82 0.42
C THR A 178 7.66 -3.81 -0.73
N MET A 179 8.04 -5.06 -0.45
CA MET A 179 8.14 -6.11 -1.48
C MET A 179 6.78 -6.49 -2.07
N GLY A 180 5.67 -6.30 -1.33
CA GLY A 180 4.33 -6.54 -1.86
C GLY A 180 3.96 -5.61 -3.02
N LEU A 181 4.57 -4.42 -3.09
CA LEU A 181 4.37 -3.45 -4.17
C LEU A 181 5.08 -3.84 -5.48
N LEU A 182 5.95 -4.84 -5.45
CA LEU A 182 6.57 -5.39 -6.66
C LEU A 182 5.54 -6.00 -7.59
N PHE A 183 4.60 -6.75 -7.03
CA PHE A 183 3.63 -7.52 -7.82
C PHE A 183 2.84 -6.64 -8.81
N PRO A 184 2.20 -5.53 -8.39
CA PRO A 184 1.50 -4.68 -9.34
C PRO A 184 2.44 -3.92 -10.29
N SER A 185 3.64 -3.55 -9.83
CA SER A 185 4.65 -2.88 -10.67
C SER A 185 5.13 -3.79 -11.80
N LEU A 186 5.10 -5.11 -11.58
CA LEU A 186 5.41 -6.14 -12.58
C LEU A 186 4.25 -6.41 -13.53
N LEU A 187 3.01 -6.38 -13.04
CA LEU A 187 1.84 -6.77 -13.81
C LEU A 187 1.72 -5.98 -15.13
N VAL A 188 1.95 -4.66 -15.07
CA VAL A 188 1.76 -3.75 -16.21
C VAL A 188 2.77 -3.98 -17.32
N PRO A 189 4.09 -3.90 -17.07
CA PRO A 189 5.08 -4.16 -18.11
C PRO A 189 4.94 -5.59 -18.64
N VAL A 190 4.65 -6.59 -17.78
CA VAL A 190 4.42 -7.97 -18.22
C VAL A 190 3.26 -8.08 -19.21
N VAL A 191 2.12 -7.44 -18.92
CA VAL A 191 0.97 -7.45 -19.84
C VAL A 191 1.29 -6.71 -21.14
N VAL A 192 1.92 -5.54 -21.06
CA VAL A 192 2.29 -4.75 -22.25
C VAL A 192 3.28 -5.53 -23.12
N THR A 193 4.33 -6.07 -22.52
CA THR A 193 5.36 -6.86 -23.19
C THR A 193 4.79 -8.15 -23.75
N ALA A 194 3.92 -8.86 -23.03
CA ALA A 194 3.23 -10.03 -23.56
C ALA A 194 2.38 -9.67 -24.79
N LEU A 195 1.65 -8.57 -24.78
CA LEU A 195 0.85 -8.12 -25.93
C LEU A 195 1.72 -7.75 -27.14
N LEU A 196 2.84 -7.05 -26.92
CA LEU A 196 3.76 -6.63 -27.98
C LEU A 196 4.54 -7.80 -28.57
N THR A 197 4.97 -8.74 -27.72
CA THR A 197 5.83 -9.87 -28.11
C THR A 197 5.05 -11.14 -28.42
N PHE A 198 3.72 -11.16 -28.28
CA PHE A 198 2.88 -12.32 -28.59
C PHE A 198 3.12 -12.88 -30.00
N ARG A 199 3.43 -12.00 -30.96
CA ARG A 199 3.73 -12.37 -32.35
C ARG A 199 5.11 -13.02 -32.54
N LEU A 200 6.03 -12.85 -31.59
CA LEU A 200 7.42 -13.33 -31.64
C LEU A 200 7.58 -14.75 -31.06
N GLY A 201 6.53 -15.28 -30.43
CA GLY A 201 6.50 -16.62 -29.84
C GLY A 201 6.70 -16.64 -28.33
N VAL A 202 6.31 -17.76 -27.70
CA VAL A 202 6.23 -17.89 -26.24
C VAL A 202 7.57 -17.70 -25.52
N TRP A 203 8.68 -18.13 -26.13
CA TRP A 203 10.02 -18.01 -25.53
C TRP A 203 10.50 -16.56 -25.42
N SER A 204 10.19 -15.72 -26.42
CA SER A 204 10.50 -14.29 -26.38
C SER A 204 9.69 -13.59 -25.29
N VAL A 205 8.40 -13.92 -25.17
CA VAL A 205 7.53 -13.40 -24.09
C VAL A 205 8.12 -13.78 -22.73
N LEU A 206 8.46 -15.05 -22.51
CA LEU A 206 9.01 -15.53 -21.24
C LEU A 206 10.34 -14.85 -20.89
N ALA A 207 11.25 -14.71 -21.86
CA ALA A 207 12.54 -14.05 -21.64
C ALA A 207 12.37 -12.56 -21.27
N CYS A 208 11.48 -11.84 -21.96
CA CYS A 208 11.22 -10.43 -21.66
C CYS A 208 10.55 -10.27 -20.28
N VAL A 209 9.53 -11.07 -19.97
CA VAL A 209 8.85 -11.06 -18.66
C VAL A 209 9.81 -11.39 -17.52
N PHE A 210 10.69 -12.37 -17.70
CA PHE A 210 11.70 -12.72 -16.70
C PHE A 210 12.72 -11.59 -16.51
N GLY A 211 13.19 -10.98 -17.61
CA GLY A 211 14.11 -9.84 -17.58
C GLY A 211 13.53 -8.63 -16.84
N GLU A 212 12.27 -8.29 -17.12
CA GLU A 212 11.54 -7.23 -16.41
C GLU A 212 11.34 -7.56 -14.93
N GLY A 213 10.97 -8.81 -14.65
CA GLY A 213 10.88 -9.40 -13.31
C GLY A 213 12.12 -9.12 -12.48
N LEU A 214 13.26 -9.52 -13.03
CA LEU A 214 14.57 -9.43 -12.39
C LEU A 214 15.02 -7.97 -12.25
N TYR A 215 14.80 -7.14 -13.26
CA TYR A 215 15.10 -5.70 -13.21
C TYR A 215 14.30 -5.00 -12.11
N ILE A 216 12.98 -5.17 -12.08
CA ILE A 216 12.11 -4.54 -11.08
C ILE A 216 12.41 -5.08 -9.67
N TRP A 217 12.68 -6.38 -9.53
CA TRP A 217 13.12 -6.95 -8.26
C TRP A 217 14.43 -6.30 -7.76
N MET A 218 15.43 -6.12 -8.63
CA MET A 218 16.66 -5.41 -8.29
C MET A 218 16.41 -3.95 -7.91
N LEU A 219 15.48 -3.27 -8.60
CA LEU A 219 15.11 -1.88 -8.30
C LEU A 219 14.57 -1.72 -6.88
N PHE A 220 13.63 -2.58 -6.47
CA PHE A 220 13.04 -2.50 -5.12
C PHE A 220 13.97 -3.06 -4.06
N ARG A 221 14.74 -4.11 -4.35
CA ARG A 221 15.67 -4.70 -3.37
C ARG A 221 16.70 -3.69 -2.88
N SER A 222 17.14 -2.76 -3.74
CA SER A 222 18.06 -1.69 -3.32
C SER A 222 17.38 -0.62 -2.42
N VAL A 223 16.05 -0.55 -2.43
CA VAL A 223 15.27 0.47 -1.72
C VAL A 223 14.61 -0.08 -0.45
N ALA A 224 14.33 -1.38 -0.38
CA ALA A 224 13.72 -1.99 0.79
C ALA A 224 14.68 -2.00 1.99
N ALA A 225 14.23 -1.43 3.12
CA ALA A 225 14.91 -1.53 4.39
C ALA A 225 14.89 -2.98 4.94
N TYR A 226 15.98 -3.41 5.57
CA TYR A 226 16.07 -4.73 6.22
C TYR A 226 15.48 -4.71 7.62
N GLU A 227 15.62 -3.57 8.29
CA GLU A 227 15.10 -3.31 9.63
C GLU A 227 14.33 -1.99 9.65
N PRO A 228 13.41 -1.76 10.61
CA PRO A 228 12.69 -0.49 10.70
C PRO A 228 13.63 0.69 11.00
N ALA A 229 14.72 0.47 11.74
CA ALA A 229 15.72 1.48 12.07
C ALA A 229 16.38 2.10 10.82
N ASP A 230 16.67 1.29 9.79
CA ASP A 230 17.22 1.72 8.49
C ASP A 230 16.42 2.86 7.83
N CYS A 231 15.11 2.96 8.12
CA CYS A 231 14.22 3.94 7.53
C CYS A 231 14.02 5.16 8.43
N TRP A 232 13.87 4.94 9.74
CA TRP A 232 13.36 5.97 10.66
C TRP A 232 14.44 6.60 11.54
N GLU A 233 15.53 5.88 11.85
CA GLU A 233 16.58 6.39 12.74
C GLU A 233 17.60 7.24 11.96
N PRO A 234 17.93 8.44 12.46
CA PRO A 234 18.97 9.25 11.86
C PRO A 234 20.32 8.57 12.02
N GLU A 235 21.14 8.55 10.96
CA GLU A 235 22.48 7.93 10.96
C GLU A 235 23.38 8.42 12.11
N SER A 236 23.13 9.62 12.63
CA SER A 236 23.85 10.18 13.78
C SER A 236 23.67 9.38 15.08
N GLU A 237 22.50 8.75 15.29
CA GLU A 237 22.27 7.93 16.49
C GLU A 237 22.95 6.56 16.37
N LEU A 238 22.97 5.98 15.17
CA LEU A 238 23.69 4.74 14.88
C LEU A 238 25.21 4.91 15.07
N ALA A 239 25.78 6.01 14.58
CA ALA A 239 27.21 6.30 14.74
C ALA A 239 27.61 6.49 16.22
N LEU A 240 26.71 6.98 17.07
CA LEU A 240 26.98 7.10 18.51
C LEU A 240 26.85 5.77 19.24
N SER A 241 25.90 4.92 18.85
CA SER A 241 25.75 3.57 19.41
C SER A 241 26.98 2.70 19.14
N ASP A 242 27.50 2.73 17.91
CA ASP A 242 28.69 1.93 17.54
C ASP A 242 29.94 2.35 18.32
N ASN A 243 30.13 3.66 18.53
CA ASN A 243 31.26 4.16 19.29
C ASN A 243 31.19 3.77 20.78
N ASN A 244 30.00 3.74 21.38
CA ASN A 244 29.83 3.33 22.78
C ASN A 244 30.09 1.83 22.96
N PHE A 245 29.63 0.99 22.03
CA PHE A 245 29.90 -0.45 22.09
C PHE A 245 31.40 -0.76 22.02
N GLN A 246 32.12 -0.01 21.19
CA GLN A 246 33.57 -0.19 21.02
C GLN A 246 34.39 0.29 22.22
N SER A 247 33.89 1.22 23.03
CA SER A 247 34.56 1.62 24.28
C SER A 247 34.43 0.60 25.41
N ASP A 248 33.33 -0.14 25.47
CA ASP A 248 33.12 -1.15 26.53
C ASP A 248 34.01 -2.39 26.30
N ASP A 249 34.29 -2.75 25.06
CA ASP A 249 35.20 -3.86 24.71
C ASP A 249 36.68 -3.56 25.02
N LEU A 250 37.07 -2.29 25.18
CA LEU A 250 38.45 -1.88 25.50
C LEU A 250 38.69 -1.71 27.01
N ALA A 251 37.64 -1.81 27.84
CA ALA A 251 37.71 -1.61 29.28
C ALA A 251 37.77 -2.93 30.10
N GLY A 252 37.77 -4.10 29.44
CA GLY A 252 37.93 -5.43 30.04
C GLY A 252 39.27 -6.08 29.70
#